data_AF-A0A165CXF3-F1
#
_entry.id   AF-A0A165CXF3-F1
#
_cell.length_a   1.000
_cell.length_b   1.000
_cell.length_c   1.000
_cell.angle_alpha   90.00
_cell.angle_beta   90.00
_cell.angle_gamma   90.00
#
_symmetry.space_group_name_H-M   'P 1'
#
loop_
_entity.id
_entity.type
_entity.pdbx_description
1 polymer ?
#
loop_
_entity_poly.entity_id
_entity_poly.type
_entity_poly.pdbx_seq_one_letter_code
_entity_poly.pdbx_strand_id
1 'polypeptide(L)'
;MQDTDETSQGLAELRRDHHGLLNAALSYIVTEARLDEDTLARQRQLELWVRRCMTRTRDTTVRIVHQCMLPTLASGVTHLDIDMLCTLLSHSLIAAGRDATRRFSRHLWPTKVEDLFPAGEEVTIRALCIWVQRLDSTQIISLVHSLYRACKVELQPHYGLIIDALVTAFESIVSELVQTSASVGVDDDMPVSRQPTLRLDDIAALLSDLSPSLYRCCSDPPFLRRVVNAVSASLDVATTASTVKFLSRIGEGLYALYSPPLAVHPRIKQQMLSQRHRTVDPFETLYGELLDTYNQHACGWPSCRVTERETGRSLSVCARCRLLRYCSQECQKKHWRSTHKSVCTDLGRLFATLNIPKFSAALPESAFITACRDANFSDDDISMIARIYGLIAAEDPTLPVRGGAKMYESIWLGHYHAEKDGNMDMIQVLQQAVAASARDV
;
A
#
# COMPACT_ATOMS: atom_id res chain seq x y z
N MET A 1 13.06 -6.27 28.33
CA MET A 1 11.88 -7.18 28.40
C MET A 1 10.75 -6.59 29.25
N GLN A 2 11.02 -5.73 30.24
CA GLN A 2 10.00 -4.94 30.97
C GLN A 2 9.41 -3.76 30.16
N ASP A 3 10.24 -2.98 29.44
CA ASP A 3 9.79 -1.81 28.65
C ASP A 3 8.71 -2.10 27.60
N THR A 4 8.78 -3.28 26.97
CA THR A 4 7.84 -3.69 25.91
C THR A 4 6.45 -4.02 26.45
N ASP A 5 6.35 -4.41 27.71
CA ASP A 5 5.09 -4.82 28.35
C ASP A 5 4.33 -3.59 28.89
N GLU A 6 5.05 -2.65 29.51
CA GLU A 6 4.50 -1.36 29.98
C GLU A 6 4.02 -0.47 28.82
N THR A 7 4.80 -0.39 27.73
CA THR A 7 4.39 0.35 26.52
C THR A 7 3.14 -0.26 25.88
N SER A 8 3.03 -1.60 25.91
CA SER A 8 1.85 -2.31 25.40
C SER A 8 0.62 -2.09 26.27
N GLN A 9 0.80 -2.00 27.59
CA GLN A 9 -0.27 -1.70 28.55
C GLN A 9 -0.78 -0.26 28.41
N GLY A 10 0.11 0.73 28.33
CA GLY A 10 -0.26 2.14 28.15
C GLY A 10 -1.01 2.39 26.82
N LEU A 11 -0.60 1.72 25.73
CA LEU A 11 -1.34 1.77 24.46
C LEU A 11 -2.73 1.11 24.56
N ALA A 12 -2.87 0.05 25.35
CA ALA A 12 -4.16 -0.61 25.56
C ALA A 12 -5.13 0.26 26.36
N GLU A 13 -4.65 0.98 27.38
CA GLU A 13 -5.41 1.95 28.18
C GLU A 13 -5.82 3.16 27.34
N LEU A 14 -4.88 3.75 26.60
CA LEU A 14 -5.14 4.85 25.67
C LEU A 14 -6.27 4.51 24.68
N ARG A 15 -6.20 3.32 24.08
CA ARG A 15 -7.20 2.86 23.11
C ARG A 15 -8.53 2.48 23.73
N ARG A 16 -8.60 2.19 25.02
CA ARG A 16 -9.85 1.81 25.71
C ARG A 16 -10.59 3.03 26.26
N ASP A 17 -9.84 3.95 26.86
CA ASP A 17 -10.41 4.98 27.72
C ASP A 17 -10.31 6.39 27.12
N HIS A 18 -9.52 6.58 26.04
CA HIS A 18 -9.20 7.89 25.49
C HIS A 18 -9.51 8.05 23.98
N HIS A 19 -10.62 7.49 23.50
CA HIS A 19 -11.06 7.63 22.10
C HIS A 19 -11.15 9.09 21.63
N GLY A 20 -11.66 9.98 22.49
CA GLY A 20 -11.83 11.40 22.17
C GLY A 20 -10.50 12.10 21.86
N LEU A 21 -9.42 11.73 22.55
CA LEU A 21 -8.09 12.25 22.30
C LEU A 21 -7.57 11.83 20.91
N LEU A 22 -7.72 10.54 20.57
CA LEU A 22 -7.27 9.99 19.28
C LEU A 22 -8.06 10.58 18.11
N ASN A 23 -9.38 10.74 18.27
CA ASN A 23 -10.24 11.39 17.27
C ASN A 23 -9.89 12.88 17.10
N ALA A 24 -9.64 13.59 18.21
CA ALA A 24 -9.23 14.99 18.17
C ALA A 24 -7.86 15.17 17.52
N ALA A 25 -6.90 14.28 17.82
CA ALA A 25 -5.56 14.28 17.23
C ALA A 25 -5.62 14.21 15.70
N LEU A 26 -6.37 13.25 15.15
CA LEU A 26 -6.50 13.10 13.71
C LEU A 26 -7.27 14.27 13.08
N SER A 27 -8.30 14.79 13.76
CA SER A 27 -9.06 15.96 13.31
C SER A 27 -8.18 17.22 13.25
N TYR A 28 -7.29 17.40 14.23
CA TYR A 28 -6.32 18.48 14.27
C TYR A 28 -5.35 18.40 13.08
N ILE A 29 -4.71 17.23 12.87
CA ILE A 29 -3.81 17.00 11.72
C ILE A 29 -4.51 17.34 10.40
N VAL A 30 -5.76 16.92 10.23
CA VAL A 30 -6.54 17.17 8.99
C VAL A 30 -6.91 18.64 8.83
N THR A 31 -7.24 19.34 9.92
CA THR A 31 -7.66 20.75 9.88
C THR A 31 -6.47 21.66 9.60
N GLU A 32 -5.33 21.43 10.24
CA GLU A 32 -4.13 22.24 10.06
C GLU A 32 -3.59 22.18 8.62
N ALA A 33 -3.79 21.06 7.91
CA ALA A 33 -3.44 20.96 6.49
C ALA A 33 -4.21 21.95 5.59
N ARG A 34 -5.37 22.46 6.04
CA ARG A 34 -6.25 23.36 5.26
C ARG A 34 -5.99 24.85 5.52
N LEU A 35 -5.30 25.23 6.59
CA LEU A 35 -5.18 26.63 7.07
C LEU A 35 -4.04 27.44 6.40
N ASP A 36 -3.48 26.95 5.31
CA ASP A 36 -2.03 26.95 5.21
C ASP A 36 -1.39 27.88 4.16
N GLU A 37 -2.08 28.33 3.11
CA GLU A 37 -1.44 29.28 2.18
C GLU A 37 -1.10 30.63 2.85
N ASP A 38 -2.07 31.22 3.55
CA ASP A 38 -1.90 32.50 4.23
C ASP A 38 -0.97 32.40 5.46
N THR A 39 -1.00 31.26 6.16
CA THR A 39 -0.21 31.04 7.37
C THR A 39 1.26 30.79 7.02
N LEU A 40 1.55 29.94 6.02
CA LEU A 40 2.92 29.78 5.48
C LEU A 40 3.45 31.06 4.86
N ALA A 41 2.62 31.82 4.12
CA ALA A 41 3.06 33.09 3.54
C ALA A 41 3.50 34.08 4.62
N ARG A 42 2.73 34.18 5.71
CA ARG A 42 3.08 35.02 6.87
C ARG A 42 4.30 34.51 7.63
N GLN A 43 4.46 33.19 7.78
CA GLN A 43 5.60 32.59 8.45
C GLN A 43 6.91 32.79 7.66
N ARG A 44 6.89 32.58 6.34
CA ARG A 44 8.00 32.92 5.43
C ARG A 44 8.33 34.40 5.46
N GLN A 45 7.32 35.26 5.50
CA GLN A 45 7.52 36.69 5.67
C GLN A 45 8.19 36.99 7.02
N LEU A 46 7.74 36.39 8.12
CA LEU A 46 8.35 36.57 9.44
C LEU A 46 9.83 36.15 9.47
N GLU A 47 10.17 35.01 8.88
CA GLU A 47 11.57 34.54 8.76
C GLU A 47 12.45 35.53 7.98
N LEU A 48 11.96 36.07 6.86
CA LEU A 48 12.67 37.09 6.08
C LEU A 48 12.93 38.35 6.92
N TRP A 49 11.97 38.76 7.74
CA TRP A 49 12.12 39.90 8.64
C TRP A 49 13.13 39.64 9.76
N VAL A 50 13.10 38.45 10.38
CA VAL A 50 14.08 38.03 11.39
C VAL A 50 15.51 38.04 10.82
N ARG A 51 15.71 37.49 9.62
CA ARG A 51 17.01 37.52 8.91
C ARG A 51 17.47 38.95 8.58
N ARG A 52 16.54 39.82 8.19
CA ARG A 52 16.83 41.24 7.89
C ARG A 52 17.15 42.06 9.15
N CYS A 53 16.57 41.71 10.29
CA CYS A 53 16.91 42.30 11.59
C CYS A 53 18.35 41.94 11.99
N MET A 54 18.71 40.65 11.90
CA MET A 54 20.05 40.14 12.23
C MET A 54 21.16 40.82 11.42
N THR A 55 20.93 41.06 10.12
CA THR A 55 21.91 41.73 9.25
C THR A 55 22.10 43.22 9.55
N ARG A 56 21.11 43.89 10.16
CA ARG A 56 21.13 45.34 10.44
C ARG A 56 21.56 45.69 11.85
N THR A 57 21.31 44.83 12.83
CA THR A 57 21.70 45.10 14.22
C THR A 57 23.21 44.90 14.44
N ARG A 58 23.81 45.76 15.26
CA ARG A 58 25.19 45.61 15.79
C ARG A 58 25.22 44.98 17.20
N ASP A 59 24.05 44.77 17.80
CA ASP A 59 23.91 44.15 19.12
C ASP A 59 23.99 42.63 19.01
N THR A 60 25.02 42.06 19.64
CA THR A 60 25.33 40.64 19.63
C THR A 60 24.28 39.79 20.33
N THR A 61 23.68 40.30 21.41
CA THR A 61 22.64 39.60 22.18
C THR A 61 21.35 39.50 21.36
N VAL A 62 20.98 40.59 20.67
CA VAL A 62 19.82 40.59 19.76
C VAL A 62 20.02 39.60 18.60
N ARG A 63 21.23 39.49 18.03
CA ARG A 63 21.53 38.50 16.99
C ARG A 63 21.37 37.05 17.48
N ILE A 64 21.88 36.74 18.68
CA ILE A 64 21.78 35.40 19.26
C ILE A 64 20.31 35.01 19.46
N VAL A 65 19.49 35.90 20.03
CA VAL A 65 18.05 35.65 20.21
C VAL A 65 17.34 35.39 18.88
N HIS A 66 17.59 36.22 17.85
CA HIS A 66 16.98 36.04 16.53
C HIS A 66 17.47 34.74 15.85
N GLN A 67 18.71 34.33 16.10
CA GLN A 67 19.25 33.08 15.60
C GLN A 67 18.57 31.85 16.23
N CYS A 68 18.21 31.91 17.53
CA CYS A 68 17.41 30.88 18.19
C CYS A 68 15.95 30.85 17.73
N MET A 69 15.41 31.97 17.24
CA MET A 69 14.04 32.01 16.69
C MET A 69 13.93 31.33 15.33
N LEU A 70 14.98 31.32 14.50
CA LEU A 70 14.92 30.75 13.15
C LEU A 70 14.59 29.25 13.12
N PRO A 71 15.17 28.37 13.96
CA PRO A 71 14.75 26.97 14.06
C PRO A 71 13.30 26.79 14.53
N THR A 72 12.82 27.67 15.41
CA THR A 72 11.45 27.63 15.95
C THR A 72 10.43 28.07 14.90
N LEU A 73 10.78 29.08 14.11
CA LEU A 73 9.99 29.55 12.97
C LEU A 73 10.04 28.57 11.79
N ALA A 74 11.17 27.90 11.58
CA ALA A 74 11.33 26.90 10.54
C ALA A 74 10.64 25.57 10.87
N SER A 75 10.57 25.20 12.16
CA SER A 75 9.81 24.02 12.60
C SER A 75 8.31 24.30 12.66
N GLY A 76 7.89 25.45 13.18
CA GLY A 76 6.48 25.68 13.51
C GLY A 76 6.05 24.77 14.66
N VAL A 77 5.47 25.32 15.72
CA VAL A 77 4.93 24.51 16.84
C VAL A 77 3.97 23.42 16.33
N THR A 78 3.26 23.72 15.25
CA THR A 78 2.38 22.81 14.52
C THR A 78 3.07 21.55 13.99
N HIS A 79 4.30 21.59 13.47
CA HIS A 79 4.94 20.37 12.91
C HIS A 79 5.37 19.39 14.01
N LEU A 80 5.87 19.90 15.15
CA LEU A 80 6.24 19.04 16.29
C LEU A 80 4.99 18.40 16.91
N ASP A 81 3.90 19.16 17.03
CA ASP A 81 2.62 18.63 17.50
C ASP A 81 2.11 17.54 16.55
N ILE A 82 2.11 17.80 15.23
CA ILE A 82 1.68 16.81 14.25
C ILE A 82 2.54 15.56 14.28
N ASP A 83 3.86 15.69 14.39
CA ASP A 83 4.79 14.55 14.47
C ASP A 83 4.52 13.65 15.68
N MET A 84 4.35 14.27 16.85
CA MET A 84 4.00 13.59 18.09
C MET A 84 2.64 12.88 17.97
N LEU A 85 1.63 13.57 17.42
CA LEU A 85 0.30 12.98 17.22
C LEU A 85 0.33 11.85 16.19
N CYS A 86 1.12 11.96 15.12
CA CYS A 86 1.32 10.88 14.15
C CYS A 86 1.92 9.63 14.82
N THR A 87 2.90 9.81 15.70
CA THR A 87 3.51 8.72 16.48
C THR A 87 2.47 8.01 17.36
N LEU A 88 1.65 8.78 18.07
CA LEU A 88 0.60 8.26 18.95
C LEU A 88 -0.44 7.43 18.16
N LEU A 89 -0.88 7.97 17.02
CA LEU A 89 -1.89 7.35 16.17
C LEU A 89 -1.36 6.11 15.46
N SER A 90 -0.13 6.15 14.92
CA SER A 90 0.48 5.02 14.22
C SER A 90 0.66 3.82 15.16
N HIS A 91 1.18 4.03 16.37
CA HIS A 91 1.30 2.98 17.39
C HIS A 91 -0.06 2.39 17.79
N SER A 92 -1.08 3.24 17.95
CA SER A 92 -2.43 2.80 18.27
C SER A 92 -3.04 1.92 17.16
N LEU A 93 -2.81 2.28 15.89
CA LEU A 93 -3.27 1.52 14.72
C LEU A 93 -2.49 0.21 14.52
N ILE A 94 -1.18 0.21 14.73
CA ILE A 94 -0.35 -1.00 14.67
C ILE A 94 -0.83 -2.00 15.73
N ALA A 95 -1.10 -1.53 16.95
CA ALA A 95 -1.66 -2.36 18.01
C ALA A 95 -3.08 -2.89 17.65
N ALA A 96 -3.88 -2.12 16.90
CA ALA A 96 -5.19 -2.57 16.41
C ALA A 96 -5.07 -3.65 15.33
N GLY A 97 -4.05 -3.55 14.48
CA GLY A 97 -3.83 -4.46 13.35
C GLY A 97 -3.35 -5.86 13.73
N ARG A 98 -2.90 -6.11 14.97
CA ARG A 98 -2.42 -7.43 15.43
C ARG A 98 -3.51 -8.49 15.50
N ASP A 99 -4.78 -8.09 15.60
CA ASP A 99 -5.93 -8.98 15.53
C ASP A 99 -6.77 -8.62 14.31
N ALA A 100 -6.55 -9.35 13.21
CA ALA A 100 -7.24 -9.10 11.93
C ALA A 100 -8.77 -9.15 12.06
N THR A 101 -9.30 -9.85 13.07
CA THR A 101 -10.74 -9.96 13.34
C THR A 101 -11.28 -8.83 14.22
N ARG A 102 -10.40 -8.08 14.91
CA ARG A 102 -10.76 -7.01 15.87
C ARG A 102 -10.13 -5.66 15.55
N ARG A 103 -9.73 -5.44 14.29
CA ARG A 103 -9.16 -4.17 13.85
C ARG A 103 -10.01 -2.95 14.25
N PHE A 104 -11.32 -3.12 14.25
CA PHE A 104 -12.26 -2.18 14.86
C PHE A 104 -13.02 -2.90 15.97
N SER A 105 -13.11 -2.29 17.14
CA SER A 105 -13.72 -2.90 18.32
C SER A 105 -14.75 -1.97 18.93
N ARG A 106 -15.82 -2.53 19.49
CA ARG A 106 -16.78 -1.73 20.29
C ARG A 106 -16.15 -1.09 21.52
N HIS A 107 -15.03 -1.63 21.99
CA HIS A 107 -14.39 -1.25 23.25
C HIS A 107 -12.96 -0.72 23.11
N LEU A 108 -12.38 -0.77 21.91
CA LEU A 108 -11.02 -0.30 21.65
C LEU A 108 -11.00 0.51 20.37
N TRP A 109 -10.35 1.67 20.41
CA TRP A 109 -10.12 2.50 19.25
C TRP A 109 -9.23 1.79 18.21
N PRO A 110 -9.50 1.94 16.90
CA PRO A 110 -10.66 2.64 16.33
C PRO A 110 -11.94 1.82 16.50
N THR A 111 -13.07 2.48 16.76
CA THR A 111 -14.36 1.79 16.95
C THR A 111 -15.16 1.66 15.66
N LYS A 112 -14.97 2.62 14.76
CA LYS A 112 -15.62 2.71 13.45
C LYS A 112 -14.73 3.43 12.45
N VAL A 113 -15.08 3.38 11.18
CA VAL A 113 -14.28 3.96 10.09
C VAL A 113 -14.16 5.48 10.23
N GLU A 114 -15.23 6.13 10.70
CA GLU A 114 -15.30 7.58 10.86
C GLU A 114 -14.32 8.11 11.92
N ASP A 115 -13.86 7.26 12.86
CA ASP A 115 -12.79 7.63 13.80
C ASP A 115 -11.45 7.87 13.07
N LEU A 116 -11.27 7.26 11.90
CA LEU A 116 -10.06 7.37 11.07
C LEU A 116 -10.21 8.37 9.91
N PHE A 117 -11.41 8.87 9.67
CA PHE A 117 -11.71 9.82 8.59
C PHE A 117 -12.63 10.93 9.09
N PRO A 118 -12.16 11.79 10.02
CA PRO A 118 -13.01 12.77 10.71
C PRO A 118 -13.66 13.82 9.78
N ALA A 119 -13.11 14.02 8.58
CA ALA A 119 -13.66 14.92 7.57
C ALA A 119 -14.07 14.19 6.27
N GLY A 120 -14.20 12.86 6.32
CA GLY A 120 -14.39 12.00 5.16
C GLY A 120 -13.08 11.52 4.52
N GLU A 121 -13.14 10.38 3.82
CA GLU A 121 -11.99 9.66 3.27
C GLU A 121 -11.09 10.55 2.39
N GLU A 122 -11.68 11.22 1.39
CA GLU A 122 -10.93 12.04 0.44
C GLU A 122 -10.22 13.21 1.11
N VAL A 123 -10.93 13.94 1.97
CA VAL A 123 -10.39 15.13 2.66
C VAL A 123 -9.25 14.73 3.57
N THR A 124 -9.45 13.69 4.38
CA THR A 124 -8.45 13.23 5.34
C THR A 124 -7.19 12.76 4.61
N ILE A 125 -7.32 11.97 3.55
CA ILE A 125 -6.16 11.52 2.77
C ILE A 125 -5.44 12.66 2.09
N ARG A 126 -6.17 13.62 1.50
CA ARG A 126 -5.55 14.80 0.88
C ARG A 126 -4.72 15.59 1.89
N ALA A 127 -5.24 15.80 3.11
CA ALA A 127 -4.51 16.45 4.19
C ALA A 127 -3.24 15.68 4.59
N LEU A 128 -3.32 14.37 4.72
CA LEU A 128 -2.15 13.54 5.05
C LEU A 128 -1.11 13.53 3.92
N CYS A 129 -1.53 13.46 2.66
CA CYS A 129 -0.64 13.58 1.50
C CYS A 129 0.11 14.93 1.47
N ILE A 130 -0.57 16.01 1.84
CA ILE A 130 0.06 17.33 2.01
C ILE A 130 1.14 17.27 3.09
N TRP A 131 0.86 16.64 4.23
CA TRP A 131 1.85 16.50 5.31
C TRP A 131 3.02 15.59 4.94
N VAL A 132 2.80 14.50 4.19
CA VAL A 132 3.89 13.63 3.67
C VAL A 132 4.90 14.43 2.84
N GLN A 133 4.43 15.44 2.09
CA GLN A 133 5.29 16.27 1.25
C GLN A 133 5.98 17.41 2.01
N ARG A 134 5.59 17.69 3.26
CA ARG A 134 6.01 18.87 4.03
C ARG A 134 6.72 18.57 5.33
N LEU A 135 6.41 17.43 5.95
CA LEU A 135 7.06 16.97 7.16
C LEU A 135 8.19 16.03 6.79
N ASP A 136 9.41 16.44 7.12
CA ASP A 136 10.57 15.57 7.07
C ASP A 136 10.57 14.60 8.27
N SER A 137 9.57 13.72 8.33
CA SER A 137 9.43 12.73 9.40
C SER A 137 8.95 11.37 8.93
N THR A 138 9.51 10.31 9.52
CA THR A 138 9.03 8.93 9.39
C THR A 138 7.62 8.73 9.96
N GLN A 139 7.19 9.55 10.92
CA GLN A 139 5.94 9.32 11.66
C GLN A 139 4.70 9.57 10.81
N ILE A 140 4.73 10.58 9.93
CA ILE A 140 3.61 10.82 9.01
C ILE A 140 3.47 9.67 8.00
N ILE A 141 4.59 9.11 7.52
CA ILE A 141 4.60 7.96 6.61
C ILE A 141 4.04 6.72 7.33
N SER A 142 4.48 6.48 8.57
CA SER A 142 3.98 5.39 9.43
C SER A 142 2.48 5.51 9.70
N LEU A 143 1.96 6.72 9.95
CA LEU A 143 0.52 6.96 10.10
C LEU A 143 -0.24 6.62 8.81
N VAL A 144 0.20 7.14 7.65
CA VAL A 144 -0.43 6.85 6.36
C VAL A 144 -0.40 5.36 6.05
N HIS A 145 0.73 4.69 6.33
CA HIS A 145 0.87 3.25 6.13
C HIS A 145 -0.07 2.45 7.02
N SER A 146 -0.19 2.86 8.28
CA SER A 146 -1.11 2.23 9.25
C SER A 146 -2.57 2.41 8.84
N LEU A 147 -2.96 3.59 8.35
CA LEU A 147 -4.29 3.87 7.80
C LEU A 147 -4.57 3.07 6.52
N TYR A 148 -3.61 3.02 5.59
CA TYR A 148 -3.69 2.18 4.40
C TYR A 148 -3.97 0.73 4.78
N ARG A 149 -3.18 0.19 5.70
CA ARG A 149 -3.37 -1.16 6.20
C ARG A 149 -4.75 -1.31 6.79
N ALA A 150 -5.19 -0.38 7.64
CA ALA A 150 -6.48 -0.41 8.35
C ALA A 150 -7.71 -0.38 7.43
N CYS A 151 -7.65 0.43 6.38
CA CYS A 151 -8.81 0.87 5.59
C CYS A 151 -8.61 0.66 4.08
N LYS A 152 -8.00 -0.45 3.65
CA LYS A 152 -7.68 -0.73 2.23
C LYS A 152 -8.89 -0.55 1.30
N VAL A 153 -10.07 -1.03 1.69
CA VAL A 153 -11.27 -1.01 0.83
C VAL A 153 -11.78 0.42 0.68
N GLU A 154 -11.86 1.13 1.80
CA GLU A 154 -12.31 2.51 1.90
C GLU A 154 -11.36 3.46 1.14
N LEU A 155 -10.05 3.19 1.20
CA LEU A 155 -9.01 4.01 0.56
C LEU A 155 -8.74 3.71 -0.91
N GLN A 156 -9.31 2.64 -1.44
CA GLN A 156 -9.10 2.22 -2.83
C GLN A 156 -9.28 3.35 -3.87
N PRO A 157 -10.29 4.25 -3.78
CA PRO A 157 -10.46 5.34 -4.74
C PRO A 157 -9.35 6.41 -4.67
N HIS A 158 -8.59 6.44 -3.58
CA HIS A 158 -7.62 7.50 -3.26
C HIS A 158 -6.17 7.05 -3.38
N TYR A 159 -5.89 5.81 -3.78
CA TYR A 159 -4.52 5.31 -3.93
C TYR A 159 -3.66 6.17 -4.87
N GLY A 160 -4.23 6.69 -5.96
CA GLY A 160 -3.49 7.57 -6.87
C GLY A 160 -2.95 8.84 -6.18
N LEU A 161 -3.73 9.44 -5.26
CA LEU A 161 -3.31 10.60 -4.48
C LEU A 161 -2.14 10.26 -3.54
N ILE A 162 -2.24 9.10 -2.88
CA ILE A 162 -1.19 8.62 -1.97
C ILE A 162 0.09 8.35 -2.75
N ILE A 163 0.00 7.63 -3.86
CA ILE A 163 1.15 7.29 -4.70
C ILE A 163 1.84 8.55 -5.23
N ASP A 164 1.08 9.53 -5.74
CA ASP A 164 1.66 10.79 -6.24
C ASP A 164 2.41 11.56 -5.14
N ALA A 165 1.85 11.60 -3.92
CA ALA A 165 2.53 12.20 -2.78
C ALA A 165 3.83 11.47 -2.39
N LEU A 166 3.83 10.13 -2.42
CA LEU A 166 5.03 9.32 -2.14
C LEU A 166 6.12 9.50 -3.20
N VAL A 167 5.75 9.56 -4.48
CA VAL A 167 6.69 9.84 -5.58
C VAL A 167 7.31 11.23 -5.44
N THR A 168 6.50 12.22 -5.07
CA THR A 168 7.00 13.58 -4.78
C THR A 168 7.96 13.59 -3.58
N ALA A 169 7.64 12.84 -2.52
CA ALA A 169 8.51 12.71 -1.37
C ALA A 169 9.84 12.00 -1.69
N PHE A 170 9.84 10.97 -2.55
CA PHE A 170 11.08 10.38 -3.08
C PHE A 170 11.95 11.40 -3.80
N GLU A 171 11.38 12.18 -4.71
CA GLU A 171 12.11 13.22 -5.46
C GLU A 171 12.79 14.22 -4.51
N SER A 172 12.08 14.63 -3.45
CA SER A 172 12.62 15.52 -2.41
C SER A 172 13.75 14.88 -1.61
N ILE A 173 13.57 13.67 -1.09
CA ILE A 173 14.55 12.95 -0.27
C ILE A 173 15.83 12.63 -1.06
N VAL A 174 15.68 12.22 -2.33
CA VAL A 174 16.83 11.97 -3.20
C VAL A 174 17.62 13.25 -3.42
N SER A 175 16.93 14.38 -3.68
CA SER A 175 17.59 15.68 -3.82
C SER A 175 18.35 16.07 -2.55
N GLU A 176 17.77 15.85 -1.37
CA GLU A 176 18.41 16.11 -0.08
C GLU A 176 19.67 15.24 0.11
N LEU A 177 19.56 13.92 -0.07
CA LEU A 177 20.69 12.99 0.08
C LEU A 177 21.85 13.28 -0.87
N VAL A 178 21.56 13.63 -2.13
CA VAL A 178 22.58 14.01 -3.11
C VAL A 178 23.29 15.30 -2.67
N GLN A 179 22.54 16.30 -2.18
CA GLN A 179 23.12 17.56 -1.70
C GLN A 179 23.96 17.37 -0.43
N THR A 180 23.48 16.58 0.54
CA THR A 180 24.22 16.29 1.78
C THR A 180 25.50 15.52 1.50
N SER A 181 25.49 14.57 0.56
CA SER A 181 26.69 13.82 0.16
C SER A 181 27.79 14.70 -0.44
N ALA A 182 27.44 15.87 -0.99
CA ALA A 182 28.38 16.85 -1.52
C ALA A 182 28.92 17.82 -0.45
N SER A 183 28.29 17.89 0.73
CA SER A 183 28.69 18.76 1.83
C SER A 183 29.45 17.98 2.92
N VAL A 184 30.64 18.45 3.31
CA VAL A 184 31.58 17.74 4.21
C VAL A 184 31.20 17.85 5.72
N GLY A 185 29.97 18.22 6.06
CA GLY A 185 29.53 18.37 7.46
C GLY A 185 28.35 17.48 7.77
N VAL A 186 28.58 16.36 8.49
CA VAL A 186 27.49 15.57 9.07
C VAL A 186 27.03 16.28 10.34
N ASP A 187 25.75 16.67 10.37
CA ASP A 187 25.11 17.18 11.57
C ASP A 187 24.72 15.98 12.45
N ASP A 188 25.63 15.58 13.34
CA ASP A 188 25.54 14.36 14.16
C ASP A 188 24.38 14.39 15.19
N ASP A 189 23.70 15.53 15.32
CA ASP A 189 22.58 15.79 16.25
C ASP A 189 21.18 15.66 15.60
N MET A 190 21.10 15.24 14.32
CA MET A 190 19.83 15.05 13.61
C MET A 190 18.97 13.94 14.25
N PRO A 191 17.72 14.23 14.66
CA PRO A 191 16.82 13.21 15.20
C PRO A 191 16.62 12.05 14.23
N VAL A 192 16.62 10.83 14.74
CA VAL A 192 16.48 9.59 13.95
C VAL A 192 15.24 9.64 13.03
N SER A 193 14.11 10.16 13.50
CA SER A 193 12.88 10.27 12.71
C SER A 193 12.98 11.20 11.49
N ARG A 194 13.98 12.09 11.45
CA ARG A 194 14.20 13.03 10.34
C ARG A 194 15.27 12.55 9.36
N GLN A 195 15.99 11.47 9.68
CA GLN A 195 17.05 10.95 8.83
C GLN A 195 16.50 10.59 7.44
N PRO A 196 17.04 11.18 6.36
CA PRO A 196 16.48 10.98 5.01
C PRO A 196 16.52 9.53 4.53
N THR A 197 17.51 8.75 4.98
CA THR A 197 17.63 7.32 4.70
C THR A 197 16.48 6.52 5.31
N LEU A 198 16.09 6.79 6.56
CA LEU A 198 14.97 6.12 7.21
C LEU A 198 13.63 6.51 6.58
N ARG A 199 13.47 7.79 6.21
CA ARG A 199 12.29 8.25 5.46
C ARG A 199 12.19 7.56 4.09
N LEU A 200 13.30 7.38 3.39
CA LEU A 200 13.35 6.65 2.13
C LEU A 200 12.88 5.19 2.30
N ASP A 201 13.34 4.54 3.37
CA ASP A 201 12.99 3.16 3.69
C ASP A 201 11.48 3.00 3.95
N ASP A 202 10.88 3.90 4.73
CA ASP A 202 9.45 3.88 5.04
C ASP A 202 8.58 4.13 3.79
N ILE A 203 8.97 5.08 2.93
CA ILE A 203 8.26 5.34 1.66
C ILE A 203 8.39 4.15 0.73
N ALA A 204 9.56 3.51 0.63
CA ALA A 204 9.76 2.34 -0.19
C ALA A 204 8.92 1.14 0.29
N ALA A 205 8.81 0.95 1.61
CA ALA A 205 7.95 -0.08 2.18
C ALA A 205 6.46 0.18 1.89
N LEU A 206 5.98 1.41 2.09
CA LEU A 206 4.60 1.80 1.79
C LEU A 206 4.29 1.69 0.29
N LEU A 207 5.19 2.17 -0.58
CA LEU A 207 5.00 2.06 -2.03
C LEU A 207 5.04 0.60 -2.50
N SER A 208 5.83 -0.27 -1.86
CA SER A 208 5.80 -1.72 -2.13
C SER A 208 4.45 -2.33 -1.77
N ASP A 209 3.87 -1.95 -0.62
CA ASP A 209 2.53 -2.38 -0.18
C ASP A 209 1.42 -1.82 -1.10
N LEU A 210 1.65 -0.69 -1.76
CA LEU A 210 0.77 -0.07 -2.77
C LEU A 210 1.12 -0.47 -4.20
N SER A 211 2.17 -1.26 -4.43
CA SER A 211 2.67 -1.57 -5.77
C SER A 211 1.58 -2.07 -6.73
N PRO A 212 0.63 -2.93 -6.30
CA PRO A 212 -0.41 -3.39 -7.22
C PRO A 212 -1.30 -2.25 -7.73
N SER A 213 -1.59 -1.25 -6.88
CA SER A 213 -2.29 -0.02 -7.24
C SER A 213 -1.44 0.98 -8.02
N LEU A 214 -0.13 1.04 -7.73
CA LEU A 214 0.84 1.84 -8.48
C LEU A 214 0.82 1.46 -9.96
N TYR A 215 0.92 0.16 -10.26
CA TYR A 215 0.92 -0.29 -11.64
C TYR A 215 -0.37 0.16 -12.35
N ARG A 216 -1.55 0.01 -11.74
CA ARG A 216 -2.81 0.53 -12.31
C ARG A 216 -2.80 2.03 -12.63
N CYS A 217 -2.12 2.85 -11.83
CA CYS A 217 -2.03 4.30 -12.05
C CYS A 217 -1.05 4.67 -13.20
N CYS A 218 -0.10 3.79 -13.51
CA CYS A 218 0.95 4.02 -14.52
C CYS A 218 0.50 3.78 -15.98
N SER A 219 -0.80 3.73 -16.26
CA SER A 219 -1.28 3.72 -17.66
C SER A 219 -1.01 5.04 -18.39
N ASP A 220 -0.82 6.15 -17.64
CA ASP A 220 -0.43 7.45 -18.19
C ASP A 220 1.09 7.50 -18.43
N PRO A 221 1.58 7.67 -19.68
CA PRO A 221 3.02 7.63 -19.97
C PRO A 221 3.87 8.69 -19.25
N PRO A 222 3.44 9.96 -19.11
CA PRO A 222 4.13 10.95 -18.28
C PRO A 222 4.28 10.51 -16.83
N PHE A 223 3.23 10.01 -16.20
CA PHE A 223 3.27 9.53 -14.82
C PHE A 223 4.17 8.29 -14.68
N LEU A 224 4.06 7.31 -15.58
CA LEU A 224 4.94 6.14 -15.61
C LEU A 224 6.42 6.54 -15.66
N ARG A 225 6.77 7.48 -16.55
CA ARG A 225 8.15 7.99 -16.67
C ARG A 225 8.63 8.64 -15.36
N ARG A 226 7.77 9.43 -14.72
CA ARG A 226 8.09 10.07 -13.42
C ARG A 226 8.38 9.01 -12.35
N VAL A 227 7.52 8.00 -12.22
CA VAL A 227 7.68 6.91 -11.25
C VAL A 227 8.97 6.12 -11.53
N VAL A 228 9.24 5.72 -12.77
CA VAL A 228 10.45 4.96 -13.13
C VAL A 228 11.71 5.75 -12.80
N ASN A 229 11.72 7.05 -13.08
CA ASN A 229 12.83 7.94 -12.74
C ASN A 229 13.00 8.06 -11.22
N ALA A 230 11.93 8.29 -10.47
CA ALA A 230 11.97 8.40 -9.01
C ALA A 230 12.48 7.11 -8.35
N VAL A 231 12.02 5.93 -8.81
CA VAL A 231 12.49 4.63 -8.33
C VAL A 231 13.97 4.42 -8.65
N SER A 232 14.40 4.77 -9.87
CA SER A 232 15.81 4.63 -10.28
C SER A 232 16.73 5.55 -9.47
N ALA A 233 16.35 6.82 -9.31
CA ALA A 233 17.12 7.78 -8.52
C ALA A 233 17.15 7.40 -7.02
N SER A 234 16.06 6.85 -6.50
CA SER A 234 16.02 6.30 -5.14
C SER A 234 16.94 5.09 -4.97
N LEU A 235 17.07 4.25 -5.99
CA LEU A 235 18.01 3.11 -5.99
C LEU A 235 19.47 3.54 -5.96
N ASP A 236 19.82 4.71 -6.51
CA ASP A 236 21.18 5.25 -6.47
C ASP A 236 21.61 5.63 -5.05
N VAL A 237 20.68 6.12 -4.22
CA VAL A 237 20.94 6.58 -2.85
C VAL A 237 20.54 5.56 -1.76
N ALA A 238 19.82 4.50 -2.12
CA ALA A 238 19.37 3.48 -1.17
C ALA A 238 20.55 2.71 -0.54
N THR A 239 20.62 2.73 0.79
CA THR A 239 21.68 2.11 1.60
C THR A 239 21.28 0.78 2.22
N THR A 240 19.98 0.55 2.49
CA THR A 240 19.50 -0.67 3.14
C THR A 240 19.07 -1.74 2.14
N ALA A 241 19.35 -3.01 2.47
CA ALA A 241 19.03 -4.14 1.60
C ALA A 241 17.52 -4.31 1.36
N SER A 242 16.70 -4.00 2.37
CA SER A 242 15.22 -4.01 2.27
C SER A 242 14.72 -3.01 1.24
N THR A 243 15.21 -1.77 1.29
CA THR A 243 14.79 -0.70 0.38
C THR A 243 15.22 -0.99 -1.04
N VAL A 244 16.45 -1.45 -1.25
CA VAL A 244 16.92 -1.92 -2.56
C VAL A 244 16.01 -3.02 -3.09
N LYS A 245 15.63 -3.99 -2.25
CA LYS A 245 14.74 -5.08 -2.65
C LYS A 245 13.34 -4.59 -3.01
N PHE A 246 12.75 -3.69 -2.22
CA PHE A 246 11.43 -3.12 -2.50
C PHE A 246 11.44 -2.34 -3.82
N LEU A 247 12.35 -1.39 -3.96
CA LEU A 247 12.46 -0.56 -5.16
C LEU A 247 12.80 -1.38 -6.42
N SER A 248 13.68 -2.37 -6.32
CA SER A 248 14.03 -3.22 -7.48
C SER A 248 12.84 -4.06 -7.95
N ARG A 249 12.01 -4.57 -7.01
CA ARG A 249 10.76 -5.29 -7.34
C ARG A 249 9.72 -4.39 -7.98
N ILE A 250 9.55 -3.17 -7.47
CA ILE A 250 8.66 -2.17 -8.08
C ILE A 250 9.13 -1.87 -9.50
N GLY A 251 10.43 -1.61 -9.68
CA GLY A 251 11.04 -1.38 -10.98
C GLY A 251 10.83 -2.55 -11.96
N GLU A 252 11.09 -3.78 -11.51
CA GLU A 252 10.84 -5.00 -12.28
C GLU A 252 9.39 -5.08 -12.78
N GLY A 253 8.40 -4.84 -11.90
CA GLY A 253 6.99 -4.83 -12.27
C GLY A 253 6.65 -3.75 -13.30
N LEU A 254 7.18 -2.53 -13.14
CA LEU A 254 6.96 -1.44 -14.11
C LEU A 254 7.53 -1.80 -15.50
N TYR A 255 8.72 -2.40 -15.55
CA TYR A 255 9.35 -2.80 -16.81
C TYR A 255 8.65 -4.00 -17.46
N ALA A 256 8.23 -4.98 -16.66
CA ALA A 256 7.51 -6.15 -17.16
C ALA A 256 6.14 -5.76 -17.75
N LEU A 257 5.41 -4.85 -17.10
CA LEU A 257 4.04 -4.50 -17.50
C LEU A 257 3.98 -3.47 -18.63
N TYR A 258 4.89 -2.50 -18.65
CA TYR A 258 4.79 -1.35 -19.56
C TYR A 258 5.91 -1.26 -20.59
N SER A 259 7.01 -1.99 -20.41
CA SER A 259 8.20 -1.91 -21.28
C SER A 259 8.58 -0.46 -21.64
N PRO A 260 8.73 0.44 -20.65
CA PRO A 260 8.98 1.85 -20.92
C PRO A 260 10.29 2.02 -21.69
N PRO A 261 10.39 2.99 -22.62
CA PRO A 261 11.58 3.24 -23.42
C PRO A 261 12.65 4.02 -22.61
N LEU A 262 12.97 3.53 -21.41
CA LEU A 262 13.90 4.12 -20.45
C LEU A 262 15.00 3.10 -20.11
N ALA A 263 16.22 3.58 -19.88
CA ALA A 263 17.32 2.71 -19.49
C ALA A 263 17.03 1.98 -18.17
N VAL A 264 17.11 0.65 -18.17
CA VAL A 264 16.86 -0.16 -16.98
C VAL A 264 18.01 0.03 -15.98
N HIS A 265 17.68 0.46 -14.76
CA HIS A 265 18.66 0.62 -13.68
C HIS A 265 19.39 -0.73 -13.40
N PRO A 266 20.71 -0.76 -13.16
CA PRO A 266 21.47 -2.01 -12.98
C PRO A 266 20.93 -2.95 -11.90
N ARG A 267 20.47 -2.40 -10.76
CA ARG A 267 19.85 -3.19 -9.68
C ARG A 267 18.51 -3.81 -10.10
N ILE A 268 17.72 -3.12 -10.93
CA ILE A 268 16.48 -3.68 -11.51
C ILE A 268 16.84 -4.80 -12.50
N LYS A 269 17.84 -4.57 -13.36
CA LYS A 269 18.31 -5.60 -14.30
C LYS A 269 18.80 -6.85 -13.57
N GLN A 270 19.56 -6.70 -12.49
CA GLN A 270 20.00 -7.81 -11.65
C GLN A 270 18.81 -8.55 -11.01
N GLN A 271 17.82 -7.80 -10.51
CA GLN A 271 16.58 -8.37 -9.98
C GLN A 271 15.85 -9.19 -11.05
N MET A 272 15.63 -8.65 -12.25
CA MET A 272 15.01 -9.38 -13.37
C MET A 272 15.79 -10.65 -13.73
N LEU A 273 17.12 -10.58 -13.79
CA LEU A 273 17.97 -11.75 -14.05
C LEU A 273 17.85 -12.81 -12.94
N SER A 274 17.73 -12.39 -11.68
CA SER A 274 17.53 -13.31 -10.55
C SER A 274 16.17 -14.03 -10.61
N GLN A 275 15.14 -13.37 -11.15
CA GLN A 275 13.81 -13.95 -11.27
C GLN A 275 13.66 -14.86 -12.50
N ARG A 276 14.52 -14.76 -13.53
CA ARG A 276 14.51 -15.65 -14.71
C ARG A 276 14.60 -17.15 -14.40
N HIS A 277 15.05 -17.51 -13.20
CA HIS A 277 15.14 -18.90 -12.76
C HIS A 277 14.18 -19.23 -11.61
N ARG A 278 13.33 -18.28 -11.19
CA ARG A 278 12.37 -18.50 -10.11
C ARG A 278 11.09 -19.10 -10.69
N THR A 279 10.79 -20.33 -10.30
CA THR A 279 9.49 -20.97 -10.55
C THR A 279 8.44 -20.24 -9.72
N VAL A 280 7.47 -19.59 -10.37
CA VAL A 280 6.23 -19.21 -9.71
C VAL A 280 5.29 -20.39 -9.87
N ASP A 281 4.97 -21.07 -8.78
CA ASP A 281 4.04 -22.20 -8.82
C ASP A 281 2.63 -21.65 -9.17
N PRO A 282 1.99 -22.13 -10.25
CA PRO A 282 0.66 -21.68 -10.65
C PRO A 282 -0.38 -21.99 -9.57
N PHE A 283 -0.23 -23.04 -8.78
CA PHE A 283 -1.12 -23.36 -7.67
C PHE A 283 -0.84 -22.50 -6.42
N GLU A 284 0.41 -22.05 -6.20
CA GLU A 284 0.73 -21.03 -5.19
C GLU A 284 -0.02 -19.72 -5.51
N THR A 285 0.06 -19.25 -6.76
CA THR A 285 -0.67 -18.03 -7.16
C THR A 285 -2.18 -18.17 -7.04
N LEU A 286 -2.74 -19.31 -7.45
CA LEU A 286 -4.17 -19.59 -7.27
C LEU A 286 -4.58 -19.61 -5.79
N TYR A 287 -3.77 -20.22 -4.92
CA TYR A 287 -4.05 -20.24 -3.50
C TYR A 287 -4.06 -18.83 -2.89
N GLY A 288 -3.09 -17.98 -3.28
CA GLY A 288 -3.03 -16.58 -2.88
C GLY A 288 -4.33 -15.83 -3.22
N GLU A 289 -4.78 -15.92 -4.47
CA GLU A 289 -6.02 -15.28 -4.92
C GLU A 289 -7.26 -15.78 -4.17
N LEU A 290 -7.34 -17.09 -3.90
CA LEU A 290 -8.43 -17.67 -3.10
C LEU A 290 -8.41 -17.14 -1.67
N LEU A 291 -7.22 -17.05 -1.06
CA LEU A 291 -7.06 -16.57 0.31
C LEU A 291 -7.41 -15.08 0.43
N ASP A 292 -6.93 -14.26 -0.50
CA ASP A 292 -7.21 -12.82 -0.53
C ASP A 292 -8.71 -12.56 -0.76
N THR A 293 -9.33 -13.30 -1.69
CA THR A 293 -10.78 -13.24 -1.90
C THR A 293 -11.56 -13.64 -0.63
N TYR A 294 -11.13 -14.70 0.06
CA TYR A 294 -11.77 -15.15 1.30
C TYR A 294 -11.65 -14.11 2.43
N ASN A 295 -10.51 -13.44 2.52
CA ASN A 295 -10.18 -12.46 3.56
C ASN A 295 -10.66 -11.03 3.25
N GLN A 296 -11.32 -10.79 2.12
CA GLN A 296 -11.73 -9.44 1.74
C GLN A 296 -12.75 -8.83 2.72
N HIS A 297 -13.55 -9.65 3.43
CA HIS A 297 -14.61 -9.22 4.36
C HIS A 297 -15.55 -8.13 3.79
N ALA A 298 -15.69 -8.10 2.48
CA ALA A 298 -16.50 -7.16 1.71
C ALA A 298 -17.54 -7.89 0.87
N CYS A 299 -18.53 -7.14 0.38
CA CYS A 299 -19.47 -7.66 -0.60
C CYS A 299 -18.71 -7.98 -1.89
N GLY A 300 -18.70 -9.25 -2.28
CA GLY A 300 -18.04 -9.71 -3.49
C GLY A 300 -18.73 -9.30 -4.79
N TRP A 301 -19.69 -8.37 -4.77
CA TRP A 301 -20.22 -7.77 -6.00
C TRP A 301 -19.36 -6.55 -6.33
N PRO A 302 -18.59 -6.50 -7.44
CA PRO A 302 -17.60 -5.44 -7.67
C PRO A 302 -18.14 -4.01 -7.63
N SER A 303 -19.43 -3.80 -7.89
CA SER A 303 -20.06 -2.47 -7.81
C SER A 303 -20.62 -2.13 -6.42
N CYS A 304 -20.43 -2.98 -5.40
CA CYS A 304 -20.87 -2.76 -4.03
C CYS A 304 -19.65 -2.69 -3.10
N ARG A 305 -19.56 -1.62 -2.32
CA ARG A 305 -18.45 -1.41 -1.38
C ARG A 305 -18.79 -1.78 0.06
N VAL A 306 -19.98 -2.35 0.29
CA VAL A 306 -20.45 -2.69 1.63
C VAL A 306 -19.54 -3.75 2.23
N THR A 307 -19.06 -3.49 3.44
CA THR A 307 -18.22 -4.41 4.19
C THR A 307 -18.96 -5.04 5.38
N GLU A 308 -18.45 -6.15 5.91
CA GLU A 308 -18.90 -6.67 7.21
C GLU A 308 -18.80 -5.59 8.29
N ARG A 309 -17.82 -4.70 8.14
CA ARG A 309 -17.56 -3.54 8.98
C ARG A 309 -18.72 -2.55 8.98
N GLU A 310 -19.15 -2.08 7.81
CA GLU A 310 -20.25 -1.12 7.65
C GLU A 310 -21.56 -1.68 8.22
N THR A 311 -21.82 -2.97 8.01
CA THR A 311 -23.07 -3.60 8.47
C THR A 311 -23.05 -4.02 9.94
N GLY A 312 -21.88 -4.00 10.60
CA GLY A 312 -21.70 -4.48 11.97
C GLY A 312 -22.00 -5.98 12.17
N ARG A 313 -22.06 -6.76 11.09
CA ARG A 313 -22.38 -8.20 11.10
C ARG A 313 -21.62 -8.93 10.00
N SER A 314 -21.49 -10.25 10.15
CA SER A 314 -20.96 -11.08 9.07
C SER A 314 -21.89 -11.06 7.86
N LEU A 315 -21.29 -10.92 6.68
CA LEU A 315 -21.98 -10.94 5.40
C LEU A 315 -22.36 -12.39 5.07
N SER A 316 -23.39 -12.55 4.25
CA SER A 316 -23.86 -13.88 3.87
C SER A 316 -22.89 -14.51 2.87
N VAL A 317 -22.29 -15.63 3.26
CA VAL A 317 -21.39 -16.40 2.39
C VAL A 317 -22.20 -17.15 1.34
N CYS A 318 -21.69 -17.25 0.11
CA CYS A 318 -22.30 -18.08 -0.93
C CYS A 318 -22.37 -19.55 -0.46
N ALA A 319 -23.58 -20.11 -0.39
CA ALA A 319 -23.80 -21.46 0.15
C ALA A 319 -23.07 -22.58 -0.63
N ARG A 320 -22.75 -22.34 -1.92
CA ARG A 320 -22.12 -23.31 -2.82
C ARG A 320 -20.59 -23.25 -2.78
N CYS A 321 -19.98 -22.15 -3.24
CA CYS A 321 -18.50 -22.05 -3.28
C CYS A 321 -17.88 -21.73 -1.91
N ARG A 322 -18.66 -21.13 -1.00
CA ARG A 322 -18.23 -20.67 0.32
C ARG A 322 -17.06 -19.68 0.36
N LEU A 323 -16.73 -19.09 -0.79
CA LEU A 323 -15.63 -18.16 -0.95
C LEU A 323 -16.11 -16.70 -0.82
N LEU A 324 -17.05 -16.30 -1.68
CA LEU A 324 -17.54 -14.92 -1.74
C LEU A 324 -18.65 -14.64 -0.71
N ARG A 325 -18.68 -13.39 -0.25
CA ARG A 325 -19.63 -12.85 0.74
C ARG A 325 -20.53 -11.79 0.11
N TYR A 326 -21.76 -11.64 0.59
CA TYR A 326 -22.72 -10.66 0.07
C TYR A 326 -23.47 -9.94 1.18
N CYS A 327 -23.65 -8.63 1.01
CA CYS A 327 -24.41 -7.81 1.94
C CYS A 327 -25.92 -8.07 1.88
N SER A 328 -26.40 -8.57 0.74
CA SER A 328 -27.80 -8.87 0.46
C SER A 328 -27.95 -9.95 -0.59
N GLN A 329 -29.11 -10.61 -0.62
CA GLN A 329 -29.48 -11.55 -1.67
C GLN A 329 -29.56 -10.87 -3.06
N GLU A 330 -29.85 -9.57 -3.10
CA GLU A 330 -29.87 -8.80 -4.34
C GLU A 330 -28.46 -8.67 -4.95
N CYS A 331 -27.46 -8.32 -4.14
CA CYS A 331 -26.07 -8.26 -4.60
C CYS A 331 -25.57 -9.63 -5.07
N GLN A 332 -25.94 -10.70 -4.36
CA GLN A 332 -25.65 -12.06 -4.81
C GLN A 332 -26.29 -12.36 -6.18
N LYS A 333 -27.57 -12.01 -6.39
CA LYS A 333 -28.26 -12.23 -7.67
C LYS A 333 -27.65 -11.40 -8.82
N LYS A 334 -27.24 -10.16 -8.55
CA LYS A 334 -26.54 -9.31 -9.53
C LYS A 334 -25.21 -9.94 -9.93
N HIS A 335 -24.38 -10.31 -8.95
CA HIS A 335 -23.10 -10.97 -9.22
C HIS A 335 -23.28 -12.35 -9.89
N TRP A 336 -24.30 -13.12 -9.49
CA TRP A 336 -24.63 -14.41 -10.12
C TRP A 336 -24.88 -14.30 -11.62
N ARG A 337 -25.55 -13.23 -12.05
CA ARG A 337 -25.89 -13.02 -13.47
C ARG A 337 -24.73 -12.48 -14.29
N SER A 338 -23.79 -11.76 -13.69
CA SER A 338 -22.63 -11.23 -14.41
C SER A 338 -21.58 -12.32 -14.65
N THR A 339 -21.07 -12.91 -13.58
CA THR A 339 -19.79 -13.64 -13.59
C THR A 339 -19.75 -14.76 -12.55
N HIS A 340 -20.41 -14.61 -11.39
CA HIS A 340 -20.25 -15.57 -10.29
C HIS A 340 -20.74 -16.99 -10.62
N LYS A 341 -21.78 -17.16 -11.46
CA LYS A 341 -22.37 -18.48 -11.72
C LYS A 341 -21.37 -19.50 -12.28
N SER A 342 -20.52 -19.07 -13.21
CA SER A 342 -19.51 -19.92 -13.84
C SER A 342 -18.44 -20.28 -12.80
N VAL A 343 -17.77 -19.28 -12.23
CA VAL A 343 -16.70 -19.49 -11.24
C VAL A 343 -17.17 -20.27 -10.01
N CYS A 344 -18.41 -20.06 -9.54
CA CYS A 344 -18.96 -20.81 -8.41
C CYS A 344 -19.13 -22.30 -8.72
N THR A 345 -19.43 -22.64 -9.97
CA THR A 345 -19.57 -24.03 -10.41
C THR A 345 -18.20 -24.69 -10.50
N ASP A 346 -17.24 -23.99 -11.10
CA ASP A 346 -15.88 -24.48 -11.29
C ASP A 346 -15.14 -24.65 -9.95
N LEU A 347 -15.27 -23.69 -9.03
CA LEU A 347 -14.73 -23.81 -7.66
C LEU A 347 -15.30 -25.04 -6.93
N GLY A 348 -16.59 -25.31 -7.11
CA GLY A 348 -17.23 -26.50 -6.54
C GLY A 348 -16.63 -27.80 -7.09
N ARG A 349 -16.34 -27.84 -8.40
CA ARG A 349 -15.68 -28.99 -9.03
C ARG A 349 -14.23 -29.12 -8.55
N LEU A 350 -13.46 -28.03 -8.52
CA LEU A 350 -12.09 -28.01 -8.02
C LEU A 350 -12.00 -28.55 -6.59
N PHE A 351 -12.79 -27.99 -5.66
CA PHE A 351 -12.76 -28.43 -4.28
C PHE A 351 -13.23 -29.87 -4.08
N ALA A 352 -14.19 -30.35 -4.90
CA ALA A 352 -14.57 -31.75 -4.90
C ALA A 352 -13.43 -32.66 -5.36
N THR A 353 -12.73 -32.32 -6.44
CA THR A 353 -11.56 -33.07 -6.94
C THR A 353 -10.44 -33.13 -5.90
N LEU A 354 -10.20 -32.02 -5.20
CA LEU A 354 -9.17 -31.92 -4.16
C LEU A 354 -9.57 -32.54 -2.81
N ASN A 355 -10.79 -33.06 -2.67
CA ASN A 355 -11.37 -33.49 -1.39
C ASN A 355 -11.35 -32.40 -0.31
N ILE A 356 -11.48 -31.13 -0.71
CA ILE A 356 -11.55 -29.98 0.17
C ILE A 356 -13.04 -29.67 0.43
N PRO A 357 -13.57 -29.87 1.65
CA PRO A 357 -14.99 -29.66 1.91
C PRO A 357 -15.39 -28.18 1.90
N LYS A 358 -14.46 -27.29 2.27
CA LYS A 358 -14.60 -25.83 2.19
C LYS A 358 -13.23 -25.17 2.22
N PHE A 359 -13.07 -24.10 1.46
CA PHE A 359 -11.93 -23.20 1.65
C PHE A 359 -12.05 -22.49 3.00
N SER A 360 -10.92 -22.29 3.67
CA SER A 360 -10.84 -21.50 4.90
C SER A 360 -9.41 -21.05 5.13
N ALA A 361 -9.22 -19.96 5.89
CA ALA A 361 -7.90 -19.48 6.28
C ALA A 361 -7.05 -20.49 7.09
N ALA A 362 -7.64 -21.60 7.56
CA ALA A 362 -6.93 -22.67 8.25
C ALA A 362 -6.38 -23.76 7.31
N LEU A 363 -6.73 -23.73 6.03
CA LEU A 363 -6.17 -24.65 5.03
C LEU A 363 -4.70 -24.26 4.79
N PRO A 364 -3.72 -25.13 5.04
CA PRO A 364 -2.32 -24.79 4.74
C PRO A 364 -2.09 -24.71 3.23
N GLU A 365 -1.35 -23.69 2.79
CA GLU A 365 -0.95 -23.50 1.39
C GLU A 365 -0.28 -24.75 0.80
N SER A 366 0.69 -25.31 1.52
CA SER A 366 1.40 -26.53 1.09
C SER A 366 0.48 -27.73 0.91
N ALA A 367 -0.56 -27.87 1.75
CA ALA A 367 -1.53 -28.95 1.62
C ALA A 367 -2.41 -28.78 0.38
N PHE A 368 -2.79 -27.53 0.05
CA PHE A 368 -3.51 -27.23 -1.18
C PHE A 368 -2.68 -27.52 -2.42
N ILE A 369 -1.42 -27.06 -2.45
CA ILE A 369 -0.52 -27.28 -3.58
C ILE A 369 -0.27 -28.78 -3.80
N THR A 370 0.01 -29.53 -2.75
CA THR A 370 0.18 -31.00 -2.84
C THR A 370 -1.08 -31.66 -3.38
N ALA A 371 -2.26 -31.32 -2.86
CA ALA A 371 -3.52 -31.88 -3.36
C ALA A 371 -3.75 -31.57 -4.85
N CYS A 372 -3.42 -30.36 -5.31
CA CYS A 372 -3.50 -29.99 -6.73
C CYS A 372 -2.55 -30.81 -7.59
N ARG A 373 -1.32 -31.05 -7.11
CA ARG A 373 -0.32 -31.84 -7.84
C ARG A 373 -0.69 -33.32 -7.90
N ASP A 374 -1.34 -33.85 -6.86
CA ASP A 374 -1.80 -35.24 -6.80
C ASP A 374 -3.10 -35.48 -7.59
N ALA A 375 -3.83 -34.43 -7.96
CA ALA A 375 -5.17 -34.52 -8.56
C ALA A 375 -5.22 -34.99 -10.02
N ASN A 376 -4.09 -35.24 -10.69
CA ASN A 376 -4.00 -35.71 -12.08
C ASN A 376 -5.00 -35.00 -13.02
N PHE A 377 -4.99 -33.67 -13.01
CA PHE A 377 -5.91 -32.85 -13.80
C PHE A 377 -5.80 -33.12 -15.30
N SER A 378 -6.95 -33.24 -15.97
CA SER A 378 -7.02 -33.25 -17.44
C SER A 378 -6.80 -31.84 -18.01
N ASP A 379 -6.53 -31.71 -19.31
CA ASP A 379 -6.39 -30.40 -19.97
C ASP A 379 -7.66 -29.53 -19.82
N ASP A 380 -8.84 -30.17 -19.75
CA ASP A 380 -10.12 -29.50 -19.47
C ASP A 380 -10.17 -28.98 -18.03
N ASP A 381 -9.64 -29.73 -17.06
CA ASP A 381 -9.55 -29.28 -15.66
C ASP A 381 -8.55 -28.13 -15.52
N ILE A 382 -7.41 -28.16 -16.22
CA ILE A 382 -6.43 -27.07 -16.24
C ILE A 382 -7.04 -25.80 -16.84
N SER A 383 -7.76 -25.91 -17.96
CA SER A 383 -8.48 -24.78 -18.56
C SER A 383 -9.56 -24.23 -17.62
N MET A 384 -10.26 -25.11 -16.91
CA MET A 384 -11.22 -24.70 -15.87
C MET A 384 -10.52 -23.94 -14.72
N ILE A 385 -9.38 -24.42 -14.23
CA ILE A 385 -8.62 -23.78 -13.15
C ILE A 385 -8.12 -22.40 -13.59
N ALA A 386 -7.56 -22.29 -14.80
CA ALA A 386 -7.14 -21.03 -15.36
C ALA A 386 -8.29 -20.01 -15.44
N ARG A 387 -9.49 -20.47 -15.80
CA ARG A 387 -10.70 -19.64 -15.83
C ARG A 387 -11.17 -19.23 -14.43
N ILE A 388 -11.04 -20.10 -13.41
CA ILE A 388 -11.27 -19.74 -12.01
C ILE A 388 -10.34 -18.58 -11.62
N TYR A 389 -9.03 -18.77 -11.85
CA TYR A 389 -8.03 -17.75 -11.58
C TYR A 389 -8.38 -16.45 -12.30
N GLY A 390 -8.65 -16.53 -13.60
CA GLY A 390 -8.92 -15.35 -14.41
C GLY A 390 -10.14 -14.55 -13.96
N LEU A 391 -11.23 -15.21 -13.58
CA LEU A 391 -12.44 -14.54 -13.10
C LEU A 391 -12.25 -13.90 -11.72
N ILE A 392 -11.54 -14.56 -10.81
CA ILE A 392 -11.24 -14.00 -9.48
C ILE A 392 -10.28 -12.81 -9.63
N ALA A 393 -9.20 -13.00 -10.38
CA ALA A 393 -8.17 -12.00 -10.63
C ALA A 393 -8.73 -10.74 -11.31
N ALA A 394 -9.61 -10.90 -12.31
CA ALA A 394 -10.21 -9.74 -13.00
C ALA A 394 -11.13 -8.90 -12.10
N GLU A 395 -11.66 -9.50 -11.03
CA GLU A 395 -12.47 -8.81 -10.02
C GLU A 395 -11.64 -8.33 -8.82
N ASP A 396 -10.37 -8.76 -8.70
CA ASP A 396 -9.49 -8.30 -7.64
C ASP A 396 -9.09 -6.83 -7.88
N PRO A 397 -9.56 -5.90 -7.04
CA PRO A 397 -9.16 -4.52 -7.13
C PRO A 397 -7.68 -4.31 -6.83
N THR A 398 -6.93 -5.32 -6.37
CA THR A 398 -5.51 -5.20 -6.10
C THR A 398 -4.64 -5.63 -7.26
N LEU A 399 -5.07 -6.40 -8.26
CA LEU A 399 -4.13 -6.83 -9.31
C LEU A 399 -3.62 -5.70 -10.25
N PRO A 400 -2.37 -5.83 -10.73
CA PRO A 400 -1.61 -4.70 -11.28
C PRO A 400 -1.95 -4.34 -12.73
N VAL A 401 -2.65 -5.20 -13.46
CA VAL A 401 -2.92 -5.04 -14.89
C VAL A 401 -4.40 -4.78 -15.13
N ARG A 402 -4.74 -3.87 -16.06
CA ARG A 402 -6.13 -3.78 -16.55
C ARG A 402 -6.35 -4.87 -17.59
N GLY A 403 -7.26 -5.80 -17.32
CA GLY A 403 -7.61 -6.86 -18.26
C GLY A 403 -8.92 -7.55 -17.88
N GLY A 404 -9.58 -8.16 -18.86
CA GLY A 404 -10.68 -9.07 -18.59
C GLY A 404 -10.18 -10.43 -18.11
N ALA A 405 -11.10 -11.28 -17.63
CA ALA A 405 -10.77 -12.61 -17.11
C ALA A 405 -9.87 -13.47 -18.03
N LYS A 406 -10.07 -13.37 -19.35
CA LYS A 406 -9.26 -14.09 -20.34
C LYS A 406 -7.76 -13.76 -20.29
N MET A 407 -7.42 -12.51 -19.96
CA MET A 407 -6.04 -12.09 -19.87
C MET A 407 -5.34 -12.82 -18.72
N TYR A 408 -5.94 -12.82 -17.54
CA TYR A 408 -5.42 -13.51 -16.37
C TYR A 408 -5.43 -15.04 -16.52
N GLU A 409 -6.42 -15.58 -17.22
CA GLU A 409 -6.43 -17.00 -17.64
C GLU A 409 -5.18 -17.32 -18.47
N SER A 410 -4.83 -16.45 -19.43
CA SER A 410 -3.66 -16.63 -20.29
C SER A 410 -2.34 -16.52 -19.52
N ILE A 411 -2.26 -15.59 -18.56
CA ILE A 411 -1.10 -15.46 -17.66
C ILE A 411 -0.91 -16.76 -16.87
N TRP A 412 -1.98 -17.25 -16.24
CA TRP A 412 -1.90 -18.45 -15.41
C TRP A 412 -1.54 -19.70 -16.23
N LEU A 413 -2.14 -19.88 -17.41
CA LEU A 413 -1.78 -20.97 -18.33
C LEU A 413 -0.32 -20.86 -18.78
N GLY A 414 0.15 -19.64 -19.07
CA GLY A 414 1.54 -19.39 -19.40
C GLY A 414 2.48 -19.87 -18.29
N HIS A 415 2.17 -19.58 -17.02
CA HIS A 415 2.95 -20.08 -15.89
C HIS A 415 2.91 -21.61 -15.78
N TYR A 416 1.73 -22.21 -15.91
CA TYR A 416 1.56 -23.67 -15.82
C TYR A 416 2.35 -24.41 -16.92
N HIS A 417 2.31 -23.93 -18.16
CA HIS A 417 3.07 -24.53 -19.26
C HIS A 417 4.57 -24.25 -19.14
N ALA A 418 4.97 -23.03 -18.75
CA ALA A 418 6.38 -22.68 -18.58
C ALA A 418 7.07 -23.51 -17.48
N GLU A 419 6.37 -23.79 -16.37
CA GLU A 419 6.86 -24.70 -15.33
C GLU A 419 7.03 -26.14 -15.88
N LYS A 420 6.05 -26.63 -16.64
CA LYS A 420 6.08 -27.99 -17.23
C LYS A 420 7.20 -28.17 -18.25
N ASP A 421 7.45 -27.14 -19.07
CA ASP A 421 8.42 -27.17 -20.17
C ASP A 421 9.84 -26.76 -19.72
N GLY A 422 10.02 -26.35 -18.46
CA GLY A 422 11.32 -25.94 -17.90
C GLY A 422 11.88 -24.65 -18.49
N ASN A 423 11.06 -23.85 -19.18
CA ASN A 423 11.46 -22.61 -19.84
C ASN A 423 10.61 -21.45 -19.32
N MET A 424 11.15 -20.66 -18.38
CA MET A 424 10.39 -19.66 -17.63
C MET A 424 11.01 -18.28 -17.71
N ASP A 425 10.77 -17.56 -18.81
CA ASP A 425 10.89 -16.10 -18.78
C ASP A 425 9.53 -15.50 -18.40
N MET A 426 9.30 -15.31 -17.09
CA MET A 426 8.07 -14.71 -16.52
C MET A 426 7.74 -13.35 -17.12
N ILE A 427 8.77 -12.56 -17.47
CA ILE A 427 8.60 -11.24 -18.05
C ILE A 427 8.03 -11.38 -19.46
N GLN A 428 8.51 -12.35 -20.22
CA GLN A 428 7.99 -12.65 -21.56
C GLN A 428 6.53 -13.12 -21.51
N VAL A 429 6.16 -13.99 -20.55
CA VAL A 429 4.76 -14.45 -20.39
C VAL A 429 3.81 -13.28 -20.10
N LEU A 430 4.19 -12.40 -19.17
CA LEU A 430 3.39 -11.21 -18.83
C LEU A 430 3.28 -10.25 -20.02
N GLN A 431 4.38 -9.96 -20.72
CA GLN A 431 4.40 -9.09 -21.90
C GLN A 431 3.52 -9.65 -23.03
N GLN A 432 3.57 -10.96 -23.28
CA GLN A 432 2.75 -11.62 -24.29
C GLN A 432 1.26 -11.56 -23.93
N ALA A 433 0.90 -11.80 -22.67
CA ALA A 433 -0.48 -11.73 -22.22
C ALA A 433 -1.05 -10.29 -22.28
N VAL A 434 -0.26 -9.29 -21.89
CA VAL A 434 -0.63 -7.86 -22.03
C VAL A 434 -0.83 -7.50 -23.49
N ALA A 435 0.09 -7.90 -24.37
CA ALA A 435 0.02 -7.62 -25.80
C ALA A 435 -1.15 -8.34 -26.50
N ALA A 436 -1.57 -9.51 -26.02
CA ALA A 436 -2.74 -10.22 -26.51
C ALA A 436 -4.05 -9.51 -26.08
N SER A 437 -4.14 -9.09 -24.82
CA SER A 437 -5.33 -8.39 -24.30
C SER A 437 -5.55 -7.00 -24.91
N ALA A 438 -4.49 -6.31 -25.33
CA ALA A 438 -4.59 -5.00 -25.98
C ALA A 438 -5.15 -5.07 -27.42
N ARG A 439 -5.29 -6.28 -28.00
CA ARG A 439 -5.87 -6.50 -29.34
C ARG A 439 -7.36 -6.86 -29.30
N ASP A 440 -7.89 -7.19 -28.13
CA ASP A 440 -9.29 -7.60 -27.90
C ASP A 440 -10.20 -6.46 -27.39
N VAL A 441 -9.65 -5.24 -27.28
CA VAL A 441 -10.36 -3.97 -26.98
C VAL A 441 -10.36 -3.11 -28.23
#